data_AF-A0A849PZD4-F1
#
_entry.id   AF-A0A849PZD4-F1
#
_cell.length_a   1.000
_cell.length_b   1.000
_cell.length_c   1.000
_cell.angle_alpha   90.00
_cell.angle_beta   90.00
_cell.angle_gamma   90.00
#
_symmetry.space_group_name_H-M   'P 1'
#
loop_
_entity.id
_entity.type
_entity.pdbx_description
1 polymer ?
#
loop_
_entity_poly.entity_id
_entity_poly.type
_entity_poly.pdbx_seq_one_letter_code
_entity_poly.pdbx_strand_id
1 'polypeptide(L)'
;MSAKISPRKTPLFKNIKAILKYYDCLPECGANCCKIQPIEIDDADRNVLHKISKEKVNNLDEFVSQGQKFYRMSYPCAFLSESNKCSVYNHRPTPCRIYPFSVYEESFNLGIYPCYVGVSICNDFFDYLRKTGTYVSDETIENMLSAKKLLYSDVEGNPDLDLVGIPFSEISNFKKYLHEKYQ
;
A
#
# COMPACT_ATOMS: atom_id res chain seq x y z
N MET A 1 20.13 8.15 -13.29
CA MET A 1 18.86 8.86 -13.04
C MET A 1 17.74 7.98 -13.57
N SER A 2 17.19 7.12 -12.72
CA SER A 2 16.14 6.16 -13.11
C SER A 2 14.78 6.83 -12.92
N ALA A 3 13.99 6.87 -13.99
CA ALA A 3 12.65 7.46 -13.99
C ALA A 3 11.69 6.63 -13.14
N LYS A 4 10.93 7.27 -12.23
CA LYS A 4 9.73 6.70 -11.62
C LYS A 4 8.66 6.54 -12.68
N ILE A 5 8.53 5.32 -13.20
CA ILE A 5 7.56 5.00 -14.26
C ILE A 5 6.18 5.03 -13.61
N SER A 6 5.24 5.82 -14.14
CA SER A 6 3.83 5.79 -13.68
C SER A 6 3.36 4.34 -13.61
N PRO A 7 3.12 3.81 -12.41
CA PRO A 7 3.39 2.40 -12.24
C PRO A 7 2.19 1.55 -12.69
N ARG A 8 1.07 2.19 -13.07
CA ARG A 8 -0.19 1.60 -13.55
C ARG A 8 -0.08 0.59 -14.69
N LYS A 9 0.96 0.68 -15.54
CA LYS A 9 1.15 -0.21 -16.70
C LYS A 9 2.36 -1.13 -16.58
N THR A 10 2.98 -1.19 -15.40
CA THR A 10 4.15 -2.03 -15.18
C THR A 10 3.75 -3.48 -14.88
N PRO A 11 4.60 -4.47 -15.22
CA PRO A 11 4.43 -5.85 -14.76
C PRO A 11 4.30 -5.95 -13.24
N LEU A 12 5.01 -5.08 -12.51
CA LEU A 12 4.93 -4.96 -11.06
C LEU A 12 3.50 -4.71 -10.58
N PHE A 13 2.82 -3.71 -11.14
CA PHE A 13 1.43 -3.41 -10.78
C PHE A 13 0.46 -4.54 -11.06
N LYS A 14 0.67 -5.25 -12.18
CA LYS A 14 -0.16 -6.42 -12.51
C LYS A 14 0.05 -7.54 -11.47
N ASN A 15 1.28 -7.76 -11.03
CA ASN A 15 1.59 -8.77 -10.01
C ASN A 15 1.03 -8.37 -8.64
N ILE A 16 1.18 -7.11 -8.22
CA ILE A 16 0.60 -6.62 -6.95
C ILE A 16 -0.91 -6.87 -6.93
N LYS A 17 -1.64 -6.47 -7.97
CA LYS A 17 -3.08 -6.71 -8.05
C LYS A 17 -3.44 -8.20 -8.05
N ALA A 18 -2.58 -9.08 -8.57
CA ALA A 18 -2.81 -10.51 -8.53
C ALA A 18 -2.61 -11.09 -7.12
N ILE A 19 -1.59 -10.62 -6.39
CA ILE A 19 -1.35 -10.97 -4.99
C ILE A 19 -2.55 -10.54 -4.12
N LEU A 20 -3.04 -9.32 -4.30
CA LEU A 20 -4.15 -8.79 -3.52
C LEU A 20 -5.48 -9.53 -3.71
N LYS A 21 -5.62 -10.42 -4.71
CA LYS A 21 -6.84 -11.23 -4.89
C LYS A 21 -7.02 -12.31 -3.82
N TYR A 22 -5.96 -12.65 -3.09
CA TYR A 22 -6.00 -13.67 -2.04
C TYR A 22 -6.33 -13.08 -0.66
N TYR A 23 -6.58 -11.77 -0.57
CA TYR A 23 -6.76 -11.10 0.71
C TYR A 23 -7.92 -10.11 0.66
N ASP A 24 -8.73 -10.12 1.73
CA ASP A 24 -9.83 -9.18 1.92
C ASP A 24 -9.64 -8.39 3.21
N CYS A 25 -10.11 -7.13 3.20
CA CYS A 25 -10.17 -6.34 4.42
C CYS A 25 -11.21 -6.93 5.38
N LEU A 26 -10.88 -6.96 6.67
CA LEU A 26 -11.83 -7.36 7.71
C LEU A 26 -13.02 -6.39 7.79
N PRO A 27 -14.25 -6.87 8.02
CA PRO A 27 -15.44 -6.03 8.17
C PRO A 27 -15.28 -4.90 9.21
N GLU A 28 -14.59 -5.20 10.31
CA GLU A 28 -14.29 -4.34 11.45
C GLU A 28 -13.07 -3.41 11.24
N CYS A 29 -12.47 -3.39 10.04
CA CYS A 29 -11.33 -2.53 9.75
C CYS A 29 -11.69 -1.04 9.94
N GLY A 30 -10.97 -0.36 10.83
CA GLY A 30 -11.15 1.05 11.19
C GLY A 30 -10.73 2.08 10.13
N ALA A 31 -10.41 1.65 8.90
CA ALA A 31 -9.99 2.49 7.77
C ALA A 31 -8.70 3.32 8.00
N ASN A 32 -7.71 2.76 8.73
CA ASN A 32 -6.44 3.45 9.02
C ASN A 32 -5.70 3.91 7.76
N CYS A 33 -5.79 3.15 6.66
CA CYS A 33 -5.24 3.55 5.36
C CYS A 33 -5.78 4.90 4.84
N CYS A 34 -6.96 5.33 5.29
CA CYS A 34 -7.55 6.62 4.95
C CYS A 34 -7.43 7.66 6.08
N LYS A 35 -7.19 7.25 7.34
CA LYS A 35 -7.18 8.15 8.50
C LYS A 35 -5.82 8.79 8.76
N ILE A 36 -4.74 8.03 8.60
CA ILE A 36 -3.42 8.40 9.13
C ILE A 36 -2.32 8.43 8.07
N GLN A 37 -2.58 7.93 6.87
CA GLN A 37 -1.58 7.86 5.80
C GLN A 37 -1.84 8.95 4.75
N PRO A 38 -0.96 9.94 4.56
CA PRO A 38 -0.97 10.75 3.35
C PRO A 38 -0.65 9.84 2.16
N ILE A 39 -1.26 10.12 1.01
CA ILE A 39 -0.89 9.47 -0.25
C ILE A 39 -0.51 10.51 -1.29
N GLU A 40 0.41 10.13 -2.16
CA GLU A 40 0.84 10.95 -3.29
C GLU A 40 0.23 10.36 -4.55
N ILE A 41 -0.48 11.19 -5.31
CA ILE A 41 -1.18 10.78 -6.52
C ILE A 41 -0.64 11.55 -7.72
N ASP A 42 -0.60 10.92 -8.89
CA ASP A 42 -0.21 11.60 -10.13
C ASP A 42 -1.42 12.35 -10.76
N ASP A 43 -1.17 13.10 -11.84
CA ASP A 43 -2.20 13.80 -12.61
C ASP A 43 -3.35 12.90 -13.08
N ALA A 44 -3.08 11.66 -13.47
CA ALA A 44 -4.11 10.76 -13.95
C ALA A 44 -5.07 10.34 -12.82
N ASP A 45 -4.56 10.19 -11.60
CA ASP A 45 -5.37 9.87 -10.42
C ASP A 45 -6.17 11.09 -9.98
N ARG A 46 -5.52 12.26 -9.94
CA ARG A 46 -6.21 13.53 -9.67
C ARG A 46 -7.35 13.76 -10.65
N ASN A 47 -7.13 13.53 -11.94
CA ASN A 47 -8.16 13.70 -12.98
C ASN A 47 -9.36 12.77 -12.81
N VAL A 48 -9.15 11.53 -12.35
CA VAL A 48 -10.25 10.60 -12.02
C VAL A 48 -11.06 11.14 -10.84
N LEU A 49 -10.39 11.58 -9.77
CA LEU A 49 -11.05 12.10 -8.58
C LEU A 49 -11.73 13.46 -8.84
N HIS A 50 -11.14 14.31 -9.66
CA HIS A 50 -11.70 15.62 -10.06
C HIS A 50 -13.03 15.49 -10.79
N LYS A 51 -13.23 14.42 -11.56
CA LYS A 51 -14.53 14.11 -12.19
C LYS A 51 -15.62 13.78 -11.17
N ILE A 52 -15.24 13.35 -9.97
CA ILE A 52 -16.18 12.98 -8.90
C ILE A 52 -16.43 14.18 -7.99
N SER A 53 -15.36 14.86 -7.55
CA SER A 53 -15.46 16.05 -6.71
C SER A 53 -14.29 16.97 -6.96
N LYS A 54 -14.55 18.11 -7.61
CA LYS A 54 -13.54 19.15 -7.87
C LYS A 54 -13.07 19.80 -6.57
N GLU A 55 -14.00 20.14 -5.69
CA GLU A 55 -13.74 20.78 -4.41
C GLU A 55 -12.69 20.02 -3.58
N LYS A 56 -12.82 18.69 -3.48
CA LYS A 56 -11.93 17.83 -2.70
C LYS A 56 -10.52 17.67 -3.29
N VAL A 57 -10.27 18.11 -4.53
CA VAL A 57 -8.97 17.91 -5.22
C VAL A 57 -8.36 19.17 -5.84
N ASN A 58 -9.04 20.30 -5.77
CA ASN A 58 -8.58 21.55 -6.37
C ASN A 58 -7.36 22.12 -5.62
N ASN A 59 -7.33 21.99 -4.30
CA ASN A 59 -6.32 22.59 -3.42
C ASN A 59 -5.36 21.54 -2.83
N LEU A 60 -5.04 20.49 -3.58
CA LEU A 60 -4.01 19.53 -3.14
C LEU A 60 -2.63 20.16 -3.28
N ASP A 61 -1.73 19.84 -2.35
CA ASP A 61 -0.33 20.30 -2.41
C ASP A 61 0.35 19.68 -3.64
N GLU A 62 0.63 20.50 -4.64
CA GLU A 62 1.34 20.10 -5.86
C GLU A 62 2.86 20.15 -5.62
N PHE A 63 3.56 19.12 -6.08
CA PHE A 63 5.02 19.10 -6.12
C PHE A 63 5.52 18.34 -7.36
N VAL A 64 6.77 18.60 -7.74
CA VAL A 64 7.41 17.94 -8.88
C VAL A 64 8.48 16.99 -8.34
N SER A 65 8.41 15.73 -8.78
CA SER A 65 9.43 14.73 -8.52
C SER A 65 9.84 14.09 -9.84
N GLN A 66 11.15 14.10 -10.14
CA GLN A 66 11.71 13.51 -11.35
C GLN A 66 11.03 13.98 -12.66
N GLY A 67 10.65 15.25 -12.72
CA GLY A 67 9.99 15.85 -13.89
C GLY A 67 8.52 15.51 -14.06
N GLN A 68 7.91 14.78 -13.12
CA GLN A 68 6.48 14.49 -13.09
C GLN A 68 5.79 15.24 -11.93
N LYS A 69 4.57 15.71 -12.17
CA LYS A 69 3.71 16.34 -11.17
C LYS A 69 3.02 15.29 -10.31
N PHE A 70 3.04 15.55 -9.01
CA PHE A 70 2.34 14.78 -7.99
C PHE A 70 1.56 15.71 -7.08
N TYR A 71 0.55 15.14 -6.44
CA TYR A 71 -0.36 15.83 -5.54
C TYR A 71 -0.45 15.06 -4.24
N ARG A 72 -0.23 15.74 -3.11
CA ARG A 72 -0.40 15.12 -1.79
C ARG A 72 -1.84 15.23 -1.35
N MET A 73 -2.44 14.09 -1.02
CA MET A 73 -3.76 14.04 -0.39
C MET A 73 -3.64 14.20 1.13
N SER A 74 -4.57 14.94 1.71
CA SER A 74 -4.67 15.11 3.16
C SER A 74 -5.01 13.80 3.87
N TYR A 75 -4.63 13.71 5.15
CA TYR A 75 -5.12 12.71 6.09
C TYR A 75 -5.76 13.44 7.29
N PRO A 76 -6.96 13.05 7.75
CA PRO A 76 -7.85 12.06 7.14
C PRO A 76 -8.23 12.40 5.69
N CYS A 77 -8.40 11.36 4.88
CA CYS A 77 -8.72 11.49 3.46
C CYS A 77 -10.08 12.18 3.28
N ALA A 78 -10.16 13.20 2.42
CA ALA A 78 -11.40 13.93 2.15
C ALA A 78 -12.55 13.05 1.59
N PHE A 79 -12.24 11.83 1.13
CA PHE A 79 -13.22 10.86 0.64
C PHE A 79 -13.64 9.82 1.68
N LEU A 80 -13.10 9.87 2.89
CA LEU A 80 -13.51 9.02 4.01
C LEU A 80 -14.84 9.53 4.60
N SER A 81 -15.85 8.66 4.68
CA SER A 81 -17.13 8.98 5.32
C SER A 81 -17.06 8.80 6.85
N GLU A 82 -18.05 9.35 7.55
CA GLU A 82 -18.26 9.14 9.00
C GLU A 82 -18.37 7.66 9.37
N SER A 83 -18.86 6.82 8.45
CA SER A 83 -18.97 5.37 8.61
C SER A 83 -17.66 4.62 8.33
N ASN A 84 -16.51 5.31 8.23
CA ASN A 84 -15.21 4.73 7.87
C ASN A 84 -15.21 3.98 6.52
N LYS A 85 -15.99 4.45 5.54
CA LYS A 85 -16.01 3.88 4.18
C LYS A 85 -15.52 4.91 3.17
N CYS A 86 -14.82 4.45 2.14
CA CYS A 86 -14.35 5.31 1.06
C CYS A 86 -15.52 5.61 0.12
N SER A 87 -15.92 6.87 0.02
CA SER A 87 -16.98 7.33 -0.90
C SER A 87 -16.65 7.13 -2.39
N VAL A 88 -15.36 6.91 -2.73
CA VAL A 88 -14.89 6.68 -4.10
C VAL A 88 -14.24 5.31 -4.27
N TYR A 89 -14.68 4.29 -3.53
CA TYR A 89 -14.03 2.98 -3.47
C TYR A 89 -13.70 2.36 -4.85
N ASN A 90 -14.61 2.44 -5.82
CA ASN A 90 -14.41 1.91 -7.17
C ASN A 90 -13.48 2.79 -8.04
N HIS A 91 -13.37 4.07 -7.69
CA HIS A 91 -12.54 5.08 -8.37
C HIS A 91 -11.29 5.44 -7.58
N ARG A 92 -10.90 4.60 -6.60
CA ARG A 92 -9.70 4.79 -5.78
C ARG A 92 -8.48 5.10 -6.63
N PRO A 93 -7.63 6.06 -6.20
CA PRO A 93 -6.38 6.33 -6.87
C PRO A 93 -5.44 5.12 -6.77
N THR A 94 -4.38 5.15 -7.57
CA THR A 94 -3.41 4.07 -7.73
C THR A 94 -2.83 3.60 -6.39
N PRO A 95 -2.33 4.47 -5.48
CA PRO A 95 -1.83 4.04 -4.17
C PRO A 95 -2.90 3.31 -3.32
N CYS A 96 -4.14 3.81 -3.31
CA CYS A 96 -5.23 3.16 -2.59
C CYS A 96 -5.65 1.79 -3.16
N ARG A 97 -5.34 1.52 -4.43
CA ARG A 97 -5.65 0.23 -5.10
C ARG A 97 -4.56 -0.82 -4.87
N ILE A 98 -3.35 -0.41 -4.51
CA ILE A 98 -2.25 -1.32 -4.21
C ILE A 98 -1.97 -1.47 -2.72
N TYR A 99 -2.60 -0.66 -1.86
CA TYR A 99 -2.53 -0.83 -0.41
C TYR A 99 -2.85 -2.29 0.00
N PRO A 100 -2.06 -2.92 0.89
CA PRO A 100 -1.08 -2.32 1.81
C PRO A 100 0.35 -2.15 1.26
N PHE A 101 0.59 -2.30 -0.04
CA PHE A 101 1.91 -2.10 -0.61
C PHE A 101 2.26 -0.62 -0.81
N SER A 102 3.50 -0.27 -0.49
CA SER A 102 4.17 0.97 -0.91
C SER A 102 5.34 0.62 -1.82
N VAL A 103 5.53 1.38 -2.91
CA VAL A 103 6.53 1.08 -3.95
C VAL A 103 7.76 1.96 -3.76
N TYR A 104 8.90 1.35 -3.45
CA TYR A 104 10.19 2.02 -3.33
C TYR A 104 11.06 1.67 -4.54
N GLU A 105 10.94 2.45 -5.61
CA GLU A 105 11.64 2.17 -6.87
C GLU A 105 13.17 2.26 -6.74
N GLU A 106 13.67 3.18 -5.91
CA GLU A 106 15.10 3.39 -5.71
C GLU A 106 15.78 2.19 -5.04
N SER A 107 15.07 1.53 -4.13
CA SER A 107 15.54 0.31 -3.45
C SER A 107 15.01 -0.97 -4.10
N PHE A 108 14.25 -0.90 -5.19
CA PHE A 108 13.62 -2.05 -5.86
C PHE A 108 12.81 -2.95 -4.91
N ASN A 109 12.06 -2.35 -3.98
CA ASN A 109 11.32 -3.06 -2.94
C ASN A 109 9.86 -2.61 -2.83
N LEU A 110 8.98 -3.53 -2.45
CA LEU A 110 7.65 -3.23 -1.95
C LEU A 110 7.65 -3.27 -0.43
N GLY A 111 7.38 -2.15 0.23
CA GLY A 111 7.07 -2.16 1.66
C GLY A 111 5.63 -2.58 1.90
N ILE A 112 5.37 -3.26 3.02
CA ILE A 112 4.03 -3.72 3.40
C ILE A 112 3.61 -2.99 4.68
N TYR A 113 2.57 -2.16 4.59
CA TYR A 113 1.96 -1.54 5.77
C TYR A 113 1.32 -2.58 6.69
N PRO A 114 1.57 -2.54 8.01
CA PRO A 114 1.21 -3.61 8.95
C PRO A 114 -0.26 -3.53 9.41
N CYS A 115 -1.19 -3.25 8.50
CA CYS A 115 -2.62 -3.45 8.75
C CYS A 115 -2.95 -4.95 8.77
N TYR A 116 -4.19 -5.32 9.09
CA TYR A 116 -4.61 -6.73 9.08
C TYR A 116 -4.25 -7.47 7.78
N VAL A 117 -4.54 -6.89 6.61
CA VAL A 117 -4.19 -7.46 5.30
C VAL A 117 -2.68 -7.55 5.12
N GLY A 118 -1.95 -6.51 5.52
CA GLY A 118 -0.50 -6.48 5.37
C GLY A 118 0.19 -7.54 6.22
N VAL A 119 -0.25 -7.72 7.47
CA VAL A 119 0.28 -8.78 8.35
C VAL A 119 -0.02 -10.17 7.77
N SER A 120 -1.20 -10.40 7.20
CA SER A 120 -1.49 -11.66 6.49
C SER A 120 -0.55 -11.89 5.31
N ILE A 121 -0.31 -10.85 4.49
CA ILE A 121 0.65 -10.92 3.37
C ILE A 121 2.07 -11.20 3.87
N CYS A 122 2.51 -10.54 4.93
CA CYS A 122 3.84 -10.77 5.52
C CYS A 122 3.99 -12.20 6.03
N ASN A 123 2.98 -12.74 6.72
CA ASN A 123 3.01 -14.13 7.18
C ASN A 123 3.15 -15.11 6.02
N ASP A 124 2.37 -14.93 4.95
CA ASP A 124 2.49 -15.76 3.74
C ASP A 124 3.84 -15.58 3.05
N PHE A 125 4.39 -14.37 3.06
CA PHE A 125 5.72 -14.10 2.52
C PHE A 125 6.82 -14.77 3.35
N PHE A 126 6.72 -14.76 4.68
CA PHE A 126 7.65 -15.48 5.54
C PHE A 126 7.56 -16.99 5.35
N ASP A 127 6.36 -17.55 5.17
CA ASP A 127 6.19 -18.96 4.84
C ASP A 127 6.82 -19.31 3.49
N TYR A 128 6.65 -18.45 2.48
CA TYR A 128 7.33 -18.56 1.19
C TYR A 128 8.85 -18.58 1.35
N LEU A 129 9.42 -17.60 2.06
CA LEU A 129 10.86 -17.49 2.30
C LEU A 129 11.41 -18.74 2.98
N ARG A 130 10.74 -19.24 4.04
CA ARG A 130 11.12 -20.48 4.71
C ARG A 130 11.07 -21.69 3.76
N LYS A 131 10.04 -21.79 2.92
CA LYS A 131 9.90 -22.86 1.92
C LYS A 131 11.03 -22.82 0.88
N THR A 132 11.55 -21.64 0.54
CA THR A 132 12.68 -21.47 -0.40
C THR A 132 14.05 -21.49 0.28
N GLY A 133 14.12 -21.81 1.57
CA GLY A 133 15.38 -21.92 2.32
C GLY A 133 15.97 -20.58 2.80
N THR A 134 15.19 -19.50 2.74
CA THR A 134 15.56 -18.20 3.30
C THR A 134 15.14 -18.11 4.76
N TYR A 135 16.10 -17.79 5.62
CA TYR A 135 15.85 -17.58 7.04
C TYR A 135 15.09 -16.27 7.28
N VAL A 136 14.11 -16.30 8.19
CA VAL A 136 13.38 -15.14 8.70
C VAL A 136 13.61 -15.10 10.20
N SER A 137 14.22 -14.02 10.71
CA SER A 137 14.52 -13.91 12.14
C SER A 137 13.26 -13.63 12.97
N ASP A 138 13.27 -14.07 14.23
CA ASP A 138 12.22 -13.74 15.19
C ASP A 138 12.08 -12.22 15.36
N GLU A 139 13.21 -11.49 15.35
CA GLU A 139 13.24 -10.03 15.36
C GLU A 139 12.43 -9.40 14.22
N THR A 140 12.50 -9.96 13.00
CA THR A 140 11.71 -9.47 11.86
C THR A 140 10.21 -9.60 12.12
N ILE A 141 9.80 -10.71 12.73
CA ILE A 141 8.39 -10.99 13.07
C ILE A 141 7.94 -10.06 14.20
N GLU A 142 8.77 -9.88 15.23
CA GLU A 142 8.51 -8.99 16.36
C GLU A 142 8.39 -7.52 15.92
N ASN A 143 9.27 -7.07 15.02
CA ASN A 143 9.22 -5.72 14.46
C ASN A 143 7.92 -5.49 13.68
N MET A 144 7.51 -6.44 12.84
CA MET A 144 6.23 -6.37 12.12
C MET A 144 5.03 -6.29 13.09
N LEU A 145 5.02 -7.10 14.14
CA LEU A 145 3.94 -7.09 15.14
C LEU A 145 3.94 -5.79 15.96
N SER A 146 5.11 -5.25 16.27
CA SER A 146 5.27 -3.96 16.95
C SER A 146 4.78 -2.81 16.06
N ALA A 147 5.12 -2.83 14.77
CA ALA A 147 4.63 -1.85 13.80
C ALA A 147 3.10 -1.93 13.63
N LYS A 148 2.51 -3.13 13.65
CA LYS A 148 1.05 -3.30 13.71
C LYS A 148 0.49 -2.64 14.96
N LYS A 149 1.05 -2.91 16.15
CA LYS A 149 0.58 -2.30 17.40
C LYS A 149 0.62 -0.78 17.35
N LEU A 150 1.69 -0.21 16.80
CA LEU A 150 1.84 1.23 16.63
C LEU A 150 0.81 1.81 15.64
N LEU A 151 0.54 1.14 14.53
CA LEU A 151 -0.47 1.55 13.54
C LEU A 151 -1.90 1.65 14.12
N TYR A 152 -2.21 0.87 15.17
CA TYR A 152 -3.51 0.85 15.84
C TYR A 152 -3.51 1.54 17.20
N SER A 153 -2.39 2.12 17.62
CA SER A 153 -2.33 2.93 18.84
C SER A 153 -2.90 4.33 18.63
N ASP A 154 -3.38 4.96 19.71
CA ASP A 154 -3.88 6.35 19.72
C ASP A 154 -2.75 7.39 19.66
N VAL A 155 -1.69 7.11 18.90
CA VAL A 155 -0.58 8.04 18.71
C VAL A 155 -1.00 9.11 17.71
N GLU A 156 -0.86 10.39 18.08
CA GLU A 156 -1.11 11.51 17.18
C GLU A 156 -0.11 11.53 16.02
N GLY A 157 -0.63 11.62 14.79
CA GLY A 157 0.18 11.76 13.57
C GLY A 157 0.33 10.47 12.75
N ASN A 158 1.25 10.51 11.80
CA ASN A 158 1.63 9.35 10.98
C ASN A 158 2.83 8.67 11.66
N PRO A 159 2.66 7.50 12.30
CA PRO A 159 3.78 6.83 12.97
C PRO A 159 4.85 6.43 11.97
N ASP A 160 6.11 6.52 12.37
CA ASP A 160 7.21 5.91 11.63
C ASP A 160 7.14 4.39 11.81
N LEU A 161 6.96 3.66 10.71
CA LEU A 161 6.69 2.23 10.72
C LEU A 161 7.80 1.50 9.99
N ASP A 162 8.44 0.56 10.69
CA ASP A 162 9.35 -0.38 10.04
C ASP A 162 8.52 -1.38 9.20
N LEU A 163 8.69 -1.31 7.88
CA LEU A 163 7.90 -2.06 6.92
C LEU A 163 8.67 -3.28 6.44
N VAL A 164 8.00 -4.44 6.43
CA VAL A 164 8.54 -5.63 5.76
C VAL A 164 8.65 -5.34 4.26
N GLY A 165 9.83 -5.58 3.70
CA GLY A 165 10.13 -5.40 2.28
C GLY A 165 10.05 -6.69 1.48
N ILE A 166 9.40 -6.66 0.32
CA ILE A 166 9.49 -7.69 -0.73
C ILE A 166 10.36 -7.15 -1.86
N PRO A 167 11.53 -7.75 -2.15
CA PRO A 167 12.32 -7.39 -3.31
C PRO A 167 11.54 -7.62 -4.61
N PHE A 168 11.69 -6.73 -5.58
CA PHE A 168 10.96 -6.85 -6.86
C PHE A 168 11.23 -8.17 -7.59
N SER A 169 12.41 -8.76 -7.40
CA SER A 169 12.78 -10.09 -7.92
C SER A 169 11.90 -11.21 -7.38
N GLU A 170 11.43 -11.11 -6.13
CA GLU A 170 10.66 -12.16 -5.47
C GLU A 170 9.17 -12.14 -5.80
N ILE A 171 8.65 -11.01 -6.24
CA ILE A 171 7.20 -10.80 -6.43
C ILE A 171 6.56 -11.84 -7.34
N SER A 172 7.24 -12.20 -8.43
CA SER A 172 6.70 -13.17 -9.38
C SER A 172 6.64 -14.58 -8.80
N ASN A 173 7.63 -14.96 -7.99
CA ASN A 173 7.69 -16.27 -7.34
C ASN A 173 6.73 -16.33 -6.15
N PHE A 174 6.69 -15.29 -5.33
CA PHE A 174 5.74 -15.17 -4.24
C PHE A 174 4.28 -15.25 -4.74
N LYS A 175 3.96 -14.57 -5.84
CA LYS A 175 2.64 -14.71 -6.49
C LYS A 175 2.32 -16.15 -6.90
N LYS A 176 3.29 -16.89 -7.44
CA LYS A 176 3.10 -18.32 -7.80
C LYS A 176 2.87 -19.16 -6.56
N TYR A 177 3.64 -18.94 -5.50
CA TYR A 177 3.44 -19.60 -4.21
C TYR A 177 2.02 -19.38 -3.66
N LEU A 178 1.50 -18.15 -3.69
CA LEU A 178 0.13 -17.87 -3.24
C LEU A 178 -0.91 -18.60 -4.09
N HIS A 179 -0.67 -18.72 -5.40
CA HIS A 179 -1.53 -19.50 -6.27
C HIS A 179 -1.57 -20.97 -5.87
N GLU A 180 -0.43 -21.57 -5.56
CA GLU A 180 -0.35 -22.96 -5.07
C GLU A 180 -0.98 -23.12 -3.67
N LYS A 181 -0.90 -22.10 -2.81
CA LYS A 181 -1.40 -22.16 -1.43
C LYS A 181 -2.92 -22.07 -1.33
N TYR A 182 -3.55 -21.26 -2.20
CA TYR A 182 -4.98 -20.92 -2.12
C TYR A 182 -5.84 -21.50 -3.25
N GLN A 183 -5.29 -22.40 -4.07
CA GLN A 183 -6.05 -23.26 -4.98
C GLN A 183 -6.40 -24.59 -4.32
#